data_AF-A0A839ETU0-F1
#
_entry.id   AF-A0A839ETU0-F1
#
_cell.length_a   1.000
_cell.length_b   1.000
_cell.length_c   1.000
_cell.angle_alpha   90.00
_cell.angle_beta   90.00
_cell.angle_gamma   90.00
#
_symmetry.space_group_name_H-M   'P 1'
#
loop_
_entity.id
_entity.type
_entity.pdbx_description
1 polymer ?
#
loop_
_entity_poly.entity_id
_entity_poly.type
_entity_poly.pdbx_seq_one_letter_code
_entity_poly.pdbx_strand_id
1 'polypeptide(L)' 'MQNFHKGLFIAVTLLAGGILASFLFLYFTGHDPDERPLTVTEWVIGGILIGPGFGYLVRWRKLKDD' A
#
# COMPACT_ATOMS: atom_id res chain seq x y z
N MET A 1 16.09 12.52 15.01
CA MET A 1 15.16 11.41 15.36
C MET A 1 13.69 11.69 15.05
N GLN A 2 13.14 12.90 15.28
CA GLN A 2 11.71 13.18 15.00
C GLN A 2 11.32 13.04 13.51
N ASN A 3 12.15 13.54 12.59
CA ASN A 3 11.92 13.40 11.14
C ASN A 3 11.99 11.95 10.65
N PHE A 4 12.76 11.11 11.35
CA PHE A 4 12.89 9.69 11.08
C PHE A 4 11.59 8.94 11.42
N HIS A 5 11.03 9.17 12.60
CA HIS A 5 9.72 8.60 12.99
C HIS A 5 8.58 9.10 12.10
N LYS A 6 8.64 10.36 11.66
CA LYS A 6 7.67 10.93 10.72
C LYS A 6 7.67 10.21 9.36
N GLY A 7 8.85 9.86 8.84
CA GLY A 7 8.98 9.10 7.59
C GLY A 7 8.35 7.70 7.68
N LEU A 8 8.62 6.98 8.78
CA LEU A 8 8.01 5.68 9.04
C LEU A 8 6.49 5.77 9.17
N PHE A 9 6.00 6.77 9.90
CA PHE A 9 4.56 6.97 10.09
C PHE A 9 3.83 7.23 8.76
N ILE A 10 4.42 8.04 7.87
CA ILE A 10 3.87 8.27 6.52
C ILE A 10 3.82 6.97 5.73
N ALA A 11 4.89 6.17 5.78
CA ALA A 11 4.97 4.91 5.05
C ALA A 11 3.89 3.91 5.51
N VAL A 12 3.73 3.75 6.83
CA VAL A 12 2.69 2.87 7.42
C VAL A 12 1.29 3.38 7.08
N THR A 13 1.05 4.69 7.18
CA THR A 13 -0.25 5.29 6.83
C THR A 13 -0.60 5.04 5.37
N LEU A 14 0.36 5.20 4.46
CA LEU A 14 0.15 4.95 3.03
C LEU A 14 -0.10 3.46 2.73
N LEU A 15 0.59 2.55 3.41
CA LEU A 15 0.34 1.11 3.26
C LEU A 15 -1.06 0.73 3.74
N ALA A 16 -1.43 1.15 4.96
CA ALA A 16 -2.75 0.87 5.50
C ALA A 16 -3.85 1.48 4.62
N GLY A 17 -3.69 2.73 4.19
CA GLY A 17 -4.61 3.41 3.29
C GLY A 17 -4.72 2.72 1.93
N GLY A 18 -3.60 2.32 1.33
CA GLY A 18 -3.56 1.59 0.05
C GLY A 18 -4.26 0.23 0.12
N ILE A 19 -4.06 -0.50 1.21
CA ILE A 19 -4.74 -1.79 1.45
C ILE A 19 -6.25 -1.57 1.58
N LEU A 20 -6.68 -0.64 2.43
CA LEU A 20 -8.10 -0.32 2.60
C LEU A 20 -8.75 0.13 1.28
N ALA A 21 -8.07 0.99 0.51
CA ALA A 21 -8.55 1.44 -0.78
C ALA A 21 -8.65 0.27 -1.79
N SER A 22 -7.73 -0.69 -1.75
CA SER A 22 -7.77 -1.88 -2.61
C SER A 22 -8.97 -2.75 -2.28
N PHE A 23 -9.24 -3.02 -1.00
CA PHE A 23 -10.44 -3.76 -0.58
C PHE A 23 -11.72 -3.01 -0.93
N LEU A 24 -11.74 -1.68 -0.76
CA LEU A 24 -12.88 -0.86 -1.13
C LEU A 24 -13.15 -0.90 -2.65
N PHE A 25 -12.09 -0.90 -3.46
CA PHE A 25 -12.20 -1.07 -4.91
C PHE A 25 -12.79 -2.44 -5.28
N LEU A 26 -12.34 -3.53 -4.66
CA LEU A 26 -12.89 -4.87 -4.86
C LEU A 26 -14.38 -4.92 -4.48
N TYR A 27 -14.74 -4.33 -3.34
CA TYR A 27 -16.12 -4.23 -2.90
C TYR A 27 -17.02 -3.51 -3.91
N PHE A 28 -16.62 -2.33 -4.39
CA PHE A 28 -17.41 -1.57 -5.36
C PHE A 28 -17.50 -2.22 -6.75
N THR A 29 -16.49 -3.00 -7.12
CA THR A 29 -16.50 -3.76 -8.39
C THR A 29 -17.20 -5.11 -8.27
N GLY A 30 -17.66 -5.47 -7.05
CA GLY A 30 -18.27 -6.76 -6.77
C GLY A 30 -17.30 -7.93 -6.96
N HIS A 31 -15.99 -7.69 -6.85
CA HIS A 31 -14.99 -8.74 -6.95
C HIS A 31 -14.78 -9.37 -5.57
N ASP A 32 -15.29 -10.59 -5.39
CA ASP A 32 -15.03 -11.38 -4.20
C ASP A 32 -13.81 -12.30 -4.44
N PRO A 33 -12.66 -12.03 -3.79
CA PRO A 33 -11.46 -12.85 -3.92
C PRO A 33 -11.60 -14.26 -3.32
N ASP A 34 -12.59 -14.50 -2.45
CA ASP A 34 -12.85 -15.81 -1.86
C ASP A 34 -13.60 -16.73 -2.84
N GLU A 35 -14.40 -16.16 -3.74
CA GLU A 35 -15.13 -16.89 -4.78
C GLU A 35 -14.34 -17.03 -6.08
N ARG A 36 -13.60 -15.98 -6.48
CA ARG A 36 -12.84 -15.94 -7.73
C ARG A 36 -11.48 -15.28 -7.53
N PRO A 37 -10.41 -15.79 -8.16
CA PRO A 37 -9.10 -15.19 -8.03
C PRO A 37 -9.04 -13.81 -8.68
N LEU A 38 -8.20 -12.94 -8.11
CA LEU A 38 -7.87 -11.64 -8.67
C LEU A 38 -7.32 -11.79 -10.10
N THR A 39 -7.83 -10.98 -11.03
CA THR A 39 -7.28 -10.88 -12.37
C THR A 39 -6.09 -9.92 -12.38
N VAL A 40 -5.41 -9.87 -13.53
CA VAL A 40 -4.27 -8.95 -13.73
C VAL A 40 -4.66 -7.51 -13.43
N THR A 41 -5.89 -7.10 -13.76
CA THR A 41 -6.37 -5.73 -13.53
C THR A 41 -6.46 -5.40 -12.04
N GLU A 42 -7.07 -6.26 -11.22
CA GLU A 42 -7.16 -6.01 -9.78
C GLU A 42 -5.77 -6.05 -9.12
N TRP A 43 -4.87 -6.93 -9.59
CA TRP A 43 -3.47 -6.95 -9.13
C TRP A 43 -2.73 -5.64 -9.43
N VAL A 44 -2.88 -5.11 -10.65
CA VAL A 44 -2.25 -3.84 -11.05
C VAL A 44 -2.80 -2.69 -10.21
N ILE A 45 -4.11 -2.63 -10.00
CA ILE A 45 -4.75 -1.57 -9.20
C ILE A 45 -4.30 -1.65 -7.75
N GLY A 46 -4.31 -2.85 -7.15
CA GLY A 46 -3.79 -3.05 -5.79
C GLY A 46 -2.32 -2.65 -5.67
N GLY A 47 -1.49 -3.00 -6.67
CA GLY A 47 -0.09 -2.58 -6.74
C GLY A 47 0.09 -1.07 -6.78
N ILE A 48 -0.72 -0.35 -7.57
CA ILE A 48 -0.69 1.12 -7.65
C ILE A 48 -1.11 1.76 -6.33
N LEU A 49 -2.12 1.21 -5.66
CA LEU A 49 -2.65 1.76 -4.40
C LEU A 49 -1.70 1.52 -3.22
N ILE A 50 -1.05 0.36 -3.15
CA ILE A 50 -0.18 -0.03 -2.02
C ILE A 50 1.29 0.39 -2.27
N GLY A 51 1.74 0.37 -3.52
CA GLY A 51 3.13 0.60 -3.93
C GLY A 51 3.79 1.87 -3.37
N PRO A 52 3.12 3.04 -3.35
CA PRO A 52 3.67 4.25 -2.77
C PRO A 52 4.11 4.08 -1.30
N GLY A 53 3.37 3.31 -0.51
CA GLY A 53 3.73 3.03 0.89
C GLY A 53 5.06 2.28 1.02
N PHE A 54 5.29 1.28 0.17
CA PHE A 54 6.58 0.60 0.09
C PHE A 54 7.72 1.53 -0.38
N GLY A 55 7.44 2.45 -1.32
CA GLY A 55 8.41 3.46 -1.74
C GLY A 55 8.89 4.35 -0.59
N TYR A 56 7.97 4.79 0.27
CA TYR A 56 8.31 5.55 1.47
C TYR A 56 9.07 4.71 2.52
N LEU A 57 8.72 3.43 2.69
CA LEU A 57 9.47 2.51 3.57
C LEU A 57 10.92 2.34 3.12
N VAL A 58 11.14 2.11 1.82
CA VAL A 58 12.49 1.96 1.26
C VAL A 58 13.29 3.25 1.45
N ARG A 59 12.68 4.41 1.19
CA ARG A 59 13.32 5.71 1.42
C ARG A 59 13.68 5.92 2.89
N TRP A 60 12.77 5.59 3.81
CA TRP A 60 13.02 5.67 5.25
C TRP A 60 14.18 4.76 5.68
N ARG A 61 14.26 3.53 5.15
CA ARG A 61 15.35 2.60 5.45
C ARG A 61 16.69 3.14 4.99
N LYS A 62 16.78 3.69 3.77
CA LYS A 62 18.03 4.30 3.28
C LYS A 62 18.52 5.42 4.21
N LEU A 63 17.61 6.29 4.65
CA LEU A 63 17.93 7.37 5.61
C LEU A 63 18.26 6.88 7.04
N LYS A 64 18.02 5.60 7.34
CA LYS A 64 18.45 4.98 8.61
C LYS A 64 19.89 4.49 8.55
N ASP A 65 20.25 3.94 7.39
CA ASP A 65 21.48 3.21 7.16
C ASP A 65 22.64 4.15 6.75
N ASP A 66 22.33 5.41 6.37
CA ASP A 66 23.25 6.55 6.21
C ASP A 66 23.49 7.31 7.54
#